data_AF-A0A8S3F3L1-F1
#
_entry.id   AF-A0A8S3F3L1-F1
#
_cell.length_a   1.000
_cell.length_b   1.000
_cell.length_c   1.000
_cell.angle_alpha   90.00
_cell.angle_beta   90.00
_cell.angle_gamma   90.00
#
_symmetry.space_group_name_H-M   'P 1'
#
loop_
_entity.id
_entity.type
_entity.pdbx_description
1 polymer ?
#
loop_
_entity_poly.entity_id
_entity_poly.type
_entity_poly.pdbx_seq_one_letter_code
_entity_poly.pdbx_strand_id
1 'polypeptide(L)'
;MVACQKYNFKAGVISLYDRAKLYQQILQYQMDNKESDEIVATCQKYGDDDPQLWIQALSYFSKLKSSDGCQKEIQQILAYIDKNDLLSPLLVIQTLSNNESTNLDLLKDYLIRKLRTEQKQIEKDQSEIRRFRQENGEIAKKIKALETEFVKFYIPILCQDPKCSACKMDLDIPCIHFFCEHSFHEHCAFAVESTSTEITYECPLCSGD
;
A
#
# COMPACT_ATOMS: atom_id res chain seq x y z
N MET A 1 -29.53 18.39 26.02
CA MET A 1 -28.09 18.35 26.39
C MET A 1 -27.82 19.08 27.71
N VAL A 2 -28.20 20.35 27.87
CA VAL A 2 -27.95 21.16 29.09
C VAL A 2 -28.59 20.60 30.36
N ALA A 3 -29.77 19.96 30.27
CA ALA A 3 -30.46 19.44 31.45
C ALA A 3 -29.77 18.22 32.10
N CYS A 4 -29.21 17.28 31.32
CA CYS A 4 -28.57 16.08 31.88
C CYS A 4 -27.22 16.38 32.52
N GLN A 5 -26.45 17.33 31.96
CA GLN A 5 -25.23 17.86 32.60
C GLN A 5 -25.55 18.59 33.92
N LYS A 6 -26.72 19.25 34.01
CA LYS A 6 -27.14 20.00 35.21
C LYS A 6 -27.60 19.10 36.38
N TYR A 7 -27.95 17.84 36.11
CA TYR A 7 -28.45 16.87 37.10
C TYR A 7 -27.49 15.69 37.38
N ASN A 8 -26.26 15.72 36.84
CA ASN A 8 -25.22 14.71 37.09
C ASN A 8 -25.65 13.26 36.78
N PHE A 9 -26.57 13.08 35.83
CA PHE A 9 -27.11 11.76 35.48
C PHE A 9 -26.19 11.06 34.46
N LYS A 10 -25.13 10.41 34.98
CA LYS A 10 -24.07 9.71 34.21
C LYS A 10 -24.63 8.84 33.07
N ALA A 11 -25.60 7.97 33.37
CA ALA A 11 -26.16 7.03 32.40
C ALA A 11 -26.94 7.70 31.25
N GLY A 12 -27.61 8.83 31.50
CA GLY A 12 -28.34 9.56 30.47
C GLY A 12 -27.44 10.38 29.55
N VAL A 13 -26.32 10.88 30.09
CA VAL A 13 -25.32 11.60 29.30
C VAL A 13 -24.59 10.63 28.36
N ILE A 14 -24.17 9.46 28.87
CA ILE A 14 -23.54 8.41 28.07
C ILE A 14 -24.49 7.90 26.97
N SER A 15 -25.76 7.62 27.29
CA SER A 15 -26.72 7.16 26.27
C SER A 15 -27.10 8.23 25.22
N LEU A 16 -27.04 9.52 25.59
CA LEU A 16 -27.20 10.62 24.63
C LEU A 16 -26.00 10.73 23.69
N TYR A 17 -24.78 10.60 24.21
CA TYR A 17 -23.57 10.61 23.39
C TYR A 17 -23.44 9.36 22.52
N ASP A 18 -23.90 8.21 23.01
CA ASP A 18 -23.96 6.95 22.26
C ASP A 18 -24.90 7.10 21.04
N ARG A 19 -26.09 7.65 21.25
CA ARG A 19 -27.02 7.98 20.14
C ARG A 19 -26.48 9.02 19.16
N ALA A 20 -25.59 9.90 19.61
CA ALA A 20 -24.93 10.90 18.78
C ALA A 20 -23.61 10.41 18.17
N LYS A 21 -23.17 9.18 18.48
CA LYS A 21 -21.87 8.61 18.09
C LYS A 21 -20.66 9.46 18.50
N LEU A 22 -20.76 10.18 19.61
CA LEU A 22 -19.71 11.06 20.13
C LEU A 22 -18.83 10.31 21.15
N TYR A 23 -18.17 9.24 20.70
CA TYR A 23 -17.45 8.32 21.59
C TYR A 23 -16.28 8.99 22.34
N GLN A 24 -15.59 9.94 21.72
CA GLN A 24 -14.50 10.69 22.36
C GLN A 24 -14.98 11.50 23.58
N GLN A 25 -16.22 12.02 23.52
CA GLN A 25 -16.81 12.80 24.62
C GLN A 25 -17.24 11.89 25.78
N ILE A 26 -17.66 10.66 25.49
CA ILE A 26 -17.92 9.63 26.52
C ILE A 26 -16.63 9.30 27.26
N LEU A 27 -15.56 9.07 26.50
CA LEU A 27 -14.26 8.75 27.04
C LEU A 27 -13.73 9.89 27.94
N GLN A 28 -13.82 11.13 27.47
CA GLN A 28 -13.40 12.31 28.24
C GLN A 28 -14.22 12.46 29.53
N TYR A 29 -15.53 12.22 29.48
CA TYR A 29 -16.38 12.25 30.67
C TYR A 29 -16.03 11.15 31.69
N GLN A 30 -15.64 9.95 31.24
CA GLN A 30 -15.18 8.88 32.13
C GLN A 30 -13.79 9.19 32.72
N MET A 31 -12.90 9.80 31.94
CA MET A 31 -11.60 10.29 32.39
C MET A 31 -11.74 11.36 33.49
N ASP A 32 -12.72 12.25 33.37
CA ASP A 32 -13.01 13.26 34.40
C ASP A 32 -13.55 12.63 35.71
N ASN A 33 -14.27 11.50 35.61
CA ASN A 33 -14.81 10.76 36.74
C ASN A 33 -13.84 9.75 37.37
N LYS A 34 -12.64 9.57 36.79
CA LYS A 34 -11.55 8.68 37.28
C LYS A 34 -11.93 7.18 37.40
N GLU A 35 -12.85 6.70 36.59
CA GLU A 35 -13.25 5.28 36.59
C GLU A 35 -12.41 4.50 35.55
N SER A 36 -11.23 4.00 35.95
CA SER A 36 -10.26 3.35 35.03
C SER A 36 -10.80 2.11 34.31
N ASP A 37 -11.61 1.28 34.98
CA ASP A 37 -12.20 0.07 34.41
C ASP A 37 -13.23 0.38 33.31
N GLU A 38 -14.02 1.46 33.51
CA GLU A 38 -15.05 1.88 32.56
C GLU A 38 -14.45 2.45 31.28
N ILE A 39 -13.28 3.10 31.36
CA ILE A 39 -12.54 3.61 30.20
C ILE A 39 -12.14 2.44 29.29
N VAL A 40 -11.56 1.37 29.85
CA VAL A 40 -11.16 0.19 29.06
C VAL A 40 -12.37 -0.51 28.46
N ALA A 41 -13.46 -0.67 29.21
CA ALA A 41 -14.69 -1.28 28.70
C ALA A 41 -15.31 -0.47 27.55
N THR A 42 -15.22 0.86 27.60
CA THR A 42 -15.72 1.77 26.56
C THR A 42 -14.81 1.74 25.33
N CYS A 43 -13.48 1.71 25.51
CA CYS A 43 -12.54 1.47 24.43
C CYS A 43 -12.74 0.10 23.77
N GLN A 44 -13.07 -0.94 24.52
CA GLN A 44 -13.36 -2.26 23.93
C GLN A 44 -14.66 -2.27 23.13
N LYS A 45 -15.68 -1.53 23.57
CA LYS A 45 -16.97 -1.46 22.85
C LYS A 45 -16.94 -0.62 21.58
N TYR A 46 -16.26 0.52 21.62
CA TYR A 46 -16.30 1.50 20.54
C TYR A 46 -14.96 1.68 19.82
N GLY A 47 -13.91 0.99 20.26
CA GLY A 47 -12.56 1.14 19.70
C GLY A 47 -12.35 0.50 18.35
N ASP A 48 -13.26 -0.38 17.91
CA ASP A 48 -13.29 -0.87 16.53
C ASP A 48 -13.88 0.18 15.57
N ASP A 49 -14.80 1.03 16.05
CA ASP A 49 -15.39 2.13 15.29
C ASP A 49 -14.48 3.37 15.24
N ASP A 50 -13.92 3.76 16.40
CA ASP A 50 -12.97 4.88 16.51
C ASP A 50 -11.68 4.45 17.25
N PRO A 51 -10.62 4.08 16.50
CA PRO A 51 -9.35 3.70 17.08
C PRO A 51 -8.64 4.82 17.85
N GLN A 52 -9.02 6.09 17.66
CA GLN A 52 -8.43 7.21 18.39
C GLN A 52 -8.72 7.14 19.90
N LEU A 53 -9.79 6.44 20.30
CA LEU A 53 -10.14 6.22 21.70
C LEU A 53 -9.01 5.53 22.47
N TRP A 54 -8.35 4.54 21.84
CA TRP A 54 -7.22 3.83 22.46
C TRP A 54 -6.01 4.73 22.68
N ILE A 55 -5.76 5.66 21.75
CA ILE A 55 -4.65 6.62 21.82
C ILE A 55 -4.92 7.65 22.93
N GLN A 56 -6.15 8.15 23.03
CA GLN A 56 -6.57 9.07 24.09
C GLN A 56 -6.52 8.38 25.46
N ALA A 57 -7.00 7.13 25.56
CA ALA A 57 -6.91 6.32 26.77
C ALA A 57 -5.45 6.14 27.20
N LEU A 58 -4.56 5.71 26.30
CA LEU A 58 -3.13 5.56 26.59
C LEU A 58 -2.52 6.88 27.09
N SER A 59 -2.85 8.00 26.45
CA SER A 59 -2.34 9.34 26.83
C SER A 59 -2.85 9.82 28.19
N TYR A 60 -4.04 9.39 28.59
CA TYR A 60 -4.60 9.67 29.92
C TYR A 60 -3.95 8.79 30.99
N PHE A 61 -3.87 7.48 30.75
CA PHE A 61 -3.23 6.54 31.65
C PHE A 61 -1.74 6.83 31.83
N SER A 62 -1.09 7.36 30.80
CA SER A 62 0.28 7.83 30.92
C SER A 62 0.35 8.92 31.99
N LYS A 63 -0.47 9.99 31.89
CA LYS A 63 -0.48 11.12 32.83
C LYS A 63 -0.91 10.79 34.27
N LEU A 64 -1.54 9.64 34.52
CA LEU A 64 -1.90 9.22 35.87
C LEU A 64 -0.66 8.76 36.66
N LYS A 65 -0.53 9.20 37.91
CA LYS A 65 0.54 8.71 38.80
C LYS A 65 0.29 7.25 39.17
N SER A 66 1.37 6.46 39.18
CA SER A 66 1.37 4.99 39.36
C SER A 66 0.85 4.43 40.69
N SER A 67 0.23 5.24 41.57
CA SER A 67 -0.32 4.73 42.84
C SER A 67 -1.61 3.93 42.69
N ASP A 68 -2.27 3.98 41.53
CA ASP A 68 -3.65 3.50 41.36
C ASP A 68 -3.79 2.10 40.74
N GLY A 69 -2.73 1.30 40.64
CA GLY A 69 -2.86 -0.09 40.17
C GLY A 69 -3.17 -0.26 38.68
N CYS A 70 -3.12 0.82 37.88
CA CYS A 70 -3.48 0.90 36.46
C CYS A 70 -2.57 0.10 35.48
N GLN A 71 -1.70 -0.79 35.97
CA GLN A 71 -0.73 -1.49 35.12
C GLN A 71 -1.39 -2.51 34.19
N LYS A 72 -2.49 -3.14 34.63
CA LYS A 72 -3.19 -4.17 33.85
C LYS A 72 -3.93 -3.54 32.67
N GLU A 73 -4.52 -2.38 32.90
CA GLU A 73 -5.27 -1.58 31.95
C GLU A 73 -4.34 -1.08 30.85
N ILE A 74 -3.15 -0.58 31.22
CA ILE A 74 -2.12 -0.18 30.26
C ILE A 74 -1.65 -1.38 29.42
N GLN A 75 -1.44 -2.55 30.03
CA GLN A 75 -1.07 -3.76 29.27
C GLN A 75 -2.17 -4.18 28.28
N GLN A 76 -3.43 -4.11 28.66
CA GLN A 76 -4.55 -4.42 27.77
C GLN A 76 -4.64 -3.43 26.61
N ILE A 77 -4.49 -2.14 26.89
CA ILE A 77 -4.47 -1.08 25.86
C ILE A 77 -3.29 -1.29 24.89
N LEU A 78 -2.10 -1.56 25.41
CA LEU A 78 -0.92 -1.84 24.60
C LEU A 78 -1.10 -3.09 23.72
N ALA A 79 -1.75 -4.14 24.24
CA ALA A 79 -2.03 -5.35 23.46
C ALA A 79 -3.02 -5.08 22.31
N TYR A 80 -4.04 -4.25 22.53
CA TYR A 80 -4.98 -3.85 21.48
C TYR A 80 -4.30 -2.96 20.43
N ILE A 81 -3.49 -2.00 20.86
CA ILE A 81 -2.71 -1.13 19.97
C ILE A 81 -1.72 -1.95 19.13
N ASP A 82 -1.08 -2.97 19.71
CA ASP A 82 -0.18 -3.87 18.97
C ASP A 82 -0.93 -4.66 17.90
N LYS A 83 -2.08 -5.24 18.28
CA LYS A 83 -2.88 -6.10 17.40
C LYS A 83 -3.43 -5.33 16.19
N ASN A 84 -3.85 -4.10 16.40
CA ASN A 84 -4.45 -3.25 15.37
C ASN A 84 -3.44 -2.29 14.70
N ASP A 85 -2.16 -2.39 15.07
CA ASP A 85 -1.05 -1.56 14.58
C ASP A 85 -1.35 -0.05 14.59
N LEU A 86 -2.00 0.42 15.66
CA LEU A 86 -2.55 1.78 15.72
C LEU A 86 -1.49 2.86 15.96
N LEU A 87 -0.37 2.50 16.59
CA LEU A 87 0.71 3.42 16.94
C LEU A 87 2.07 2.81 16.65
N SER A 88 2.97 3.64 16.14
CA SER A 88 4.39 3.29 16.06
C SER A 88 4.95 3.03 17.46
N PRO A 89 5.86 2.05 17.62
CA PRO A 89 6.52 1.78 18.90
C PRO A 89 7.22 3.01 19.48
N LEU A 90 7.76 3.87 18.62
CA LEU A 90 8.40 5.12 19.01
C LEU A 90 7.41 6.07 19.71
N LEU A 91 6.20 6.20 19.15
CA LEU A 91 5.17 7.08 19.68
C LEU A 91 4.60 6.54 21.00
N VAL A 92 4.48 5.22 21.13
CA VAL A 92 4.13 4.57 22.39
C VAL A 92 5.16 4.89 23.48
N ILE A 93 6.46 4.76 23.16
CA ILE A 93 7.55 5.10 24.08
C ILE A 93 7.49 6.57 24.46
N GLN A 94 7.31 7.48 23.50
CA GLN A 94 7.28 8.92 23.75
C GLN A 94 6.10 9.31 24.67
N THR A 95 4.91 8.76 24.42
CA THR A 95 3.71 9.04 25.21
C THR A 95 3.84 8.53 26.66
N LEU A 96 4.50 7.39 26.86
CA LEU A 96 4.71 6.81 28.18
C LEU A 96 5.90 7.45 28.91
N SER A 97 6.98 7.78 28.19
CA SER A 97 8.19 8.42 28.72
C SER A 97 7.94 9.78 29.37
N ASN A 98 6.83 10.45 29.04
CA ASN A 98 6.43 11.70 29.69
C ASN A 98 6.02 11.52 31.17
N ASN A 99 6.06 10.30 31.69
CA ASN A 99 5.69 10.00 33.07
C ASN A 99 6.85 9.39 33.83
N GLU A 100 7.23 10.04 34.93
CA GLU A 100 8.32 9.61 35.80
C GLU A 100 8.08 8.26 36.50
N SER A 101 6.87 7.70 36.37
CA SER A 101 6.44 6.51 37.11
C SER A 101 6.11 5.29 36.23
N THR A 102 6.20 5.39 34.91
CA THR A 102 6.03 4.22 34.04
C THR A 102 7.21 3.27 34.17
N ASN A 103 6.96 2.09 34.75
CA ASN A 103 7.94 1.01 34.80
C ASN A 103 8.24 0.54 33.37
N LEU A 104 9.47 0.78 32.92
CA LEU A 104 10.03 0.29 31.66
C LEU A 104 9.81 -1.23 31.48
N ASP A 105 9.69 -1.97 32.58
CA ASP A 105 9.39 -3.40 32.60
C ASP A 105 8.10 -3.75 31.85
N LEU A 106 7.07 -2.91 31.90
CA LEU A 106 5.81 -3.14 31.17
C LEU A 106 5.97 -2.99 29.65
N LEU A 107 6.90 -2.15 29.22
CA LEU A 107 7.16 -1.88 27.80
C LEU A 107 8.14 -2.87 27.19
N LYS A 108 9.04 -3.45 27.99
CA LYS A 108 10.09 -4.35 27.51
C LYS A 108 9.51 -5.53 26.73
N ASP A 109 8.49 -6.19 27.28
CA ASP A 109 7.85 -7.35 26.62
C ASP A 109 7.09 -6.94 25.35
N TYR A 110 6.43 -5.78 25.37
CA TYR A 110 5.80 -5.21 24.18
C TYR A 110 6.81 -4.94 23.07
N LEU A 111 7.91 -4.24 23.38
CA LEU A 111 8.94 -3.89 22.41
C LEU A 111 9.65 -5.12 21.85
N ILE A 112 9.99 -6.11 22.70
CA ILE A 112 10.60 -7.36 22.24
C ILE A 112 9.66 -8.10 21.28
N ARG A 113 8.36 -8.19 21.59
CA ARG A 113 7.39 -8.84 20.70
C ARG A 113 7.27 -8.09 19.38
N LYS A 114 7.13 -6.77 19.41
CA LYS A 114 6.99 -5.95 18.21
C LYS A 114 8.21 -6.06 17.31
N LEU A 115 9.41 -5.87 17.85
CA LEU A 115 10.66 -5.99 17.11
C LEU A 115 10.84 -7.37 16.47
N ARG A 116 10.45 -8.45 17.18
CA ARG A 116 10.48 -9.80 16.61
C ARG A 116 9.49 -9.97 15.46
N THR A 117 8.30 -9.40 15.56
CA THR A 117 7.30 -9.44 14.48
C THR A 117 7.77 -8.65 13.27
N GLU A 118 8.29 -7.44 13.47
CA GLU A 118 8.85 -6.61 12.40
C GLU A 118 10.04 -7.30 11.72
N GLN A 119 10.96 -7.88 12.50
CA GLN A 119 12.10 -8.63 11.96
C GLN A 119 11.65 -9.80 11.09
N LYS A 120 10.64 -10.56 11.53
CA LYS A 120 10.06 -11.65 10.72
C LYS A 120 9.40 -11.14 9.43
N GLN A 121 8.77 -9.97 9.48
CA GLN A 121 8.17 -9.37 8.29
C GLN A 121 9.25 -8.95 7.30
N ILE A 122 10.33 -8.30 7.76
CA ILE A 122 11.49 -7.94 6.95
C ILE A 122 12.08 -9.18 6.26
N GLU A 123 12.24 -10.29 6.98
CA GLU A 123 12.78 -11.53 6.42
C GLU A 123 11.88 -12.13 5.32
N LYS A 124 10.55 -12.09 5.51
CA LYS A 124 9.57 -12.51 4.50
C LYS A 124 9.64 -11.61 3.27
N ASP A 125 9.59 -10.29 3.45
CA ASP A 125 9.63 -9.33 2.36
C ASP A 125 10.92 -9.48 1.54
N GLN A 126 12.07 -9.66 2.21
CA GLN A 126 13.34 -9.93 1.54
C GLN A 126 13.33 -11.24 0.75
N SER A 127 12.65 -12.28 1.24
CA SER A 127 12.48 -13.53 0.51
C SER A 127 11.63 -13.36 -0.74
N GLU A 128 10.53 -12.61 -0.64
CA GLU A 128 9.67 -12.31 -1.79
C GLU A 128 10.39 -11.45 -2.83
N ILE A 129 11.14 -10.44 -2.39
CA ILE A 129 11.98 -9.63 -3.28
C ILE A 129 12.97 -10.52 -4.05
N ARG A 130 13.60 -11.50 -3.39
CA ARG A 130 14.51 -12.44 -4.07
C ARG A 130 13.77 -13.27 -5.12
N ARG A 131 12.59 -13.82 -4.78
CA ARG A 131 11.76 -14.59 -5.71
C ARG A 131 11.37 -13.75 -6.92
N PHE A 132 10.80 -12.56 -6.72
CA PHE A 132 10.38 -11.68 -7.80
C PHE A 132 11.55 -11.21 -8.67
N ARG A 133 12.73 -10.97 -8.09
CA ARG A 133 13.94 -10.66 -8.89
C ARG A 133 14.37 -11.82 -9.77
N GLN A 134 14.28 -13.05 -9.28
CA GLN A 134 14.57 -14.23 -10.09
C GLN A 134 13.57 -14.38 -11.24
N GLU A 135 12.28 -14.33 -10.95
CA GLU A 135 11.20 -14.42 -11.95
C GLU A 135 11.33 -13.34 -13.02
N ASN A 136 11.54 -12.08 -12.62
CA ASN A 136 11.78 -10.98 -13.56
C ASN A 136 13.03 -11.22 -14.41
N GLY A 137 14.10 -11.77 -13.83
CA GLY A 137 15.31 -12.14 -14.57
C GLY A 137 15.07 -13.24 -15.61
N GLU A 138 14.26 -14.23 -15.28
CA GLU A 138 13.87 -15.30 -16.22
C GLU A 138 12.99 -14.77 -17.35
N ILE A 139 12.01 -13.92 -17.03
CA ILE A 139 11.15 -13.27 -18.03
C ILE A 139 12.00 -12.39 -18.96
N ALA A 140 12.89 -11.57 -18.41
CA ALA A 140 13.79 -10.73 -19.21
C ALA A 140 14.69 -11.55 -20.15
N LYS A 141 15.17 -12.72 -19.71
CA LYS A 141 15.92 -13.65 -20.57
C LYS A 141 15.05 -14.22 -21.70
N LYS A 142 13.81 -14.60 -21.41
CA LYS A 142 12.85 -15.09 -22.42
C LYS A 142 12.56 -14.03 -23.48
N ILE A 143 12.33 -12.78 -23.07
CA ILE A 143 12.14 -11.65 -23.99
C ILE A 143 13.35 -11.51 -24.92
N LYS A 144 14.55 -11.44 -24.35
CA LYS A 144 15.79 -11.33 -25.16
C LYS A 144 15.99 -12.52 -26.11
N ALA A 145 15.64 -13.74 -25.68
CA ALA A 145 15.73 -14.92 -26.53
C ALA A 145 14.78 -14.80 -27.73
N LEU A 146 13.51 -14.44 -27.49
CA LEU A 146 12.52 -14.22 -28.55
C LEU A 146 12.91 -13.10 -29.51
N GLU A 147 13.43 -11.98 -29.00
CA GLU A 147 13.96 -10.88 -29.83
C GLU A 147 15.11 -11.36 -30.72
N THR A 148 16.04 -12.15 -30.16
CA THR A 148 17.20 -12.67 -30.92
C THR A 148 16.76 -13.71 -31.96
N GLU A 149 15.80 -14.57 -31.63
CA GLU A 149 15.23 -15.54 -32.56
C GLU A 149 14.48 -14.84 -33.71
N PHE A 150 13.69 -13.79 -33.41
CA PHE A 150 13.03 -12.97 -34.42
C PHE A 150 14.06 -12.33 -35.38
N VAL A 151 15.12 -11.72 -34.86
CA VAL A 151 16.17 -11.10 -35.67
C VAL A 151 16.94 -12.15 -36.50
N LYS A 152 17.25 -13.32 -35.93
CA LYS A 152 18.07 -14.34 -36.58
C LYS A 152 17.31 -15.14 -37.64
N PHE A 153 16.05 -15.46 -37.40
CA PHE A 153 15.25 -16.32 -38.29
C PHE A 153 14.33 -15.53 -39.20
N TYR A 154 13.66 -14.49 -38.69
CA TYR A 154 12.62 -13.80 -39.46
C TYR A 154 13.23 -12.84 -40.49
N ILE A 155 14.21 -12.01 -40.11
CA ILE A 155 14.81 -11.01 -41.01
C ILE A 155 15.37 -11.62 -42.31
N PRO A 156 16.12 -12.75 -42.30
CA PRO A 156 16.59 -13.35 -43.54
C PRO A 156 15.49 -14.01 -44.38
N ILE A 157 14.40 -14.48 -43.75
CA ILE A 157 13.25 -15.10 -44.43
C ILE A 157 12.38 -14.03 -45.11
N LEU A 158 12.17 -12.87 -44.46
CA LEU A 158 11.44 -11.74 -45.03
C LEU A 158 12.09 -11.14 -46.29
N CYS A 159 13.40 -11.36 -46.47
CA CYS A 159 14.18 -10.89 -47.61
C CYS A 159 14.42 -11.98 -48.68
N GLN A 160 13.64 -13.08 -48.68
CA GLN A 160 13.84 -14.19 -49.63
C GLN A 160 13.38 -13.90 -51.06
N ASP A 161 12.59 -12.85 -51.29
CA ASP A 161 12.41 -12.23 -52.59
C ASP A 161 12.85 -10.76 -52.49
N PRO A 162 14.08 -10.42 -52.90
CA PRO A 162 14.58 -9.07 -52.79
C PRO A 162 13.98 -8.22 -53.90
N LYS A 163 12.65 -8.19 -54.09
CA LYS A 163 11.99 -7.29 -55.06
C LYS A 163 11.01 -6.38 -54.37
N CYS A 164 11.13 -5.08 -54.61
CA CYS A 164 10.24 -4.10 -54.03
C CYS A 164 8.83 -4.28 -54.60
N SER A 165 7.83 -4.34 -53.74
CA SER A 165 6.46 -4.62 -54.14
C SER A 165 5.87 -3.48 -55.00
N ALA A 166 6.38 -2.25 -54.82
CA ALA A 166 5.99 -1.05 -55.58
C ALA A 166 6.75 -0.89 -56.91
N CYS A 167 8.10 -0.89 -56.90
CA CYS A 167 8.89 -0.60 -58.11
C CYS A 167 9.41 -1.85 -58.84
N LYS A 168 9.22 -3.05 -58.25
CA LYS A 168 9.66 -4.35 -58.77
C LYS A 168 11.18 -4.50 -59.01
N MET A 169 11.99 -3.52 -58.61
CA MET A 169 13.45 -3.57 -58.63
C MET A 169 13.99 -4.32 -57.42
N ASP A 170 15.25 -4.73 -57.51
CA ASP A 170 15.90 -5.44 -56.41
C ASP A 170 15.94 -4.56 -55.13
N LEU A 171 15.67 -5.17 -53.98
CA LEU A 171 15.61 -4.52 -52.68
C LEU A 171 17.01 -4.37 -52.11
N ASP A 172 17.38 -3.12 -51.86
CA ASP A 172 18.59 -2.77 -51.13
C ASP A 172 18.24 -2.40 -49.69
N ILE A 173 19.15 -2.72 -48.77
CA ILE A 173 19.04 -2.36 -47.36
C ILE A 173 19.39 -0.87 -47.21
N PRO A 174 18.61 -0.06 -46.47
CA PRO A 174 17.48 -0.41 -45.61
C PRO A 174 16.15 -0.58 -46.38
N CYS A 175 15.41 -1.66 -46.06
CA CYS A 175 14.09 -1.95 -46.59
C CYS A 175 13.05 -2.09 -45.46
N ILE A 176 11.80 -1.74 -45.75
CA ILE A 176 10.66 -1.88 -44.83
C ILE A 176 9.86 -3.10 -45.26
N HIS A 177 9.67 -4.04 -44.34
CA HIS A 177 8.89 -5.27 -44.57
C HIS A 177 7.70 -5.32 -43.61
N PHE A 178 6.51 -5.58 -44.16
CA PHE A 178 5.27 -5.66 -43.39
C PHE A 178 4.90 -7.11 -43.08
N PHE A 179 4.16 -7.35 -41.99
CA PHE A 179 3.69 -8.71 -41.63
C PHE A 179 2.78 -9.38 -42.67
N CYS A 180 2.28 -8.64 -43.66
CA CYS A 180 1.55 -9.14 -44.83
C CYS A 180 2.45 -9.65 -45.96
N GLU A 181 3.75 -9.88 -45.68
CA GLU A 181 4.77 -10.38 -46.63
C GLU A 181 5.16 -9.42 -47.76
N HIS A 182 4.75 -8.15 -47.70
CA HIS A 182 5.17 -7.12 -48.67
C HIS A 182 6.42 -6.36 -48.21
N SER A 183 7.43 -6.34 -49.08
CA SER A 183 8.68 -5.60 -48.90
C SER A 183 8.74 -4.35 -49.79
N PHE A 184 9.27 -3.24 -49.28
CA PHE A 184 9.48 -1.98 -50.01
C PHE A 184 10.84 -1.35 -49.67
N HIS A 185 11.40 -0.57 -50.60
CA HIS A 185 12.48 0.37 -50.24
C HIS A 185 11.94 1.41 -49.26
N GLU A 186 12.79 1.93 -48.37
CA GLU A 186 12.43 3.03 -47.45
C GLU A 186 11.72 4.17 -48.21
N HIS A 187 12.30 4.62 -49.32
CA HIS A 187 11.73 5.67 -50.18
C HIS A 187 10.42 5.26 -50.87
N CYS A 188 10.25 3.99 -51.23
CA CYS A 188 9.05 3.52 -51.90
C CYS A 188 7.87 3.32 -50.94
N ALA A 189 8.13 3.04 -49.66
CA ALA A 189 7.09 2.95 -48.64
C ALA A 189 6.45 4.34 -48.41
N PHE A 190 7.27 5.37 -48.23
CA PHE A 190 6.80 6.74 -47.94
C PHE A 190 6.30 7.51 -49.17
N ALA A 191 6.73 7.15 -50.39
CA ALA A 191 6.26 7.82 -51.61
C ALA A 191 4.77 7.59 -51.88
N VAL A 192 4.21 6.47 -51.43
CA VAL A 192 2.77 6.15 -51.60
C VAL A 192 1.90 6.92 -50.60
N GLU A 193 2.47 7.47 -49.53
CA GLU A 193 1.77 8.23 -48.47
C GLU A 193 1.59 9.73 -48.75
N SER A 194 1.99 10.21 -49.93
CA SER A 194 2.01 11.65 -50.30
C SER A 194 0.64 12.36 -50.26
N THR A 195 -0.45 11.66 -49.93
CA THR A 195 -1.82 12.21 -49.88
C THR A 195 -2.45 12.25 -48.49
N SER A 196 -1.80 11.75 -47.44
CA SER A 196 -2.39 11.67 -46.09
C SER A 196 -1.43 12.13 -45.01
N THR A 197 -1.81 13.16 -44.26
CA THR A 197 -1.05 13.85 -43.19
C THR A 197 -0.89 13.06 -41.89
N GLU A 198 -1.04 11.73 -41.91
CA GLU A 198 -0.89 10.87 -40.74
C GLU A 198 0.04 9.71 -41.11
N ILE A 199 1.14 9.55 -40.36
CA ILE A 199 2.10 8.45 -40.55
C ILE A 199 1.41 7.17 -40.06
N THR A 200 0.86 6.39 -40.99
CA THR A 200 0.22 5.11 -40.68
C THR A 200 1.21 4.00 -41.00
N TYR A 201 1.60 3.20 -40.00
CA TYR A 201 2.50 2.05 -40.17
C TYR A 201 1.83 0.86 -40.88
N GLU A 202 1.06 1.12 -41.93
CA GLU A 202 0.28 0.13 -42.67
C GLU A 202 0.89 -0.14 -44.04
N CYS A 203 0.63 -1.34 -44.58
CA CYS A 203 1.16 -1.71 -45.88
C CYS A 203 0.42 -0.93 -47.00
N PRO A 204 1.13 -0.16 -47.86
CA PRO A 204 0.49 0.64 -48.90
C PRO A 204 -0.30 -0.16 -49.94
N LEU A 205 -0.03 -1.47 -50.06
CA LEU A 205 -0.76 -2.38 -50.96
C LEU A 205 -1.99 -3.01 -50.29
N CYS A 206 -2.00 -3.14 -48.96
CA CYS A 206 -3.11 -3.77 -48.24
C CYS A 206 -4.13 -2.76 -47.70
N SER A 207 -3.71 -1.51 -47.47
CA SER A 207 -4.63 -0.43 -47.07
C SER A 207 -5.41 0.17 -48.25
N GLY A 208 -5.09 -0.23 -49.48
CA GLY A 208 -5.74 0.23 -50.72
C GLY A 208 -6.86 -0.68 -51.25
N ASP A 209 -7.14 -1.80 -50.58
CA ASP A 209 -8.26 -2.72 -50.84
C ASP A 209 -9.36 -2.59 -49.78
#